data_AF-A0A543NL50-F1
#
_entry.id   AF-A0A543NL50-F1
#
_cell.length_a   1.000
_cell.length_b   1.000
_cell.length_c   1.000
_cell.angle_alpha   90.00
_cell.angle_beta   90.00
_cell.angle_gamma   90.00
#
_symmetry.space_group_name_H-M   'P 1'
#
loop_
_entity.id
_entity.type
_entity.pdbx_description
1 polymer ?
#
loop_
_entity_poly.entity_id
_entity_poly.type
_entity_poly.pdbx_seq_one_letter_code
_entity_poly.pdbx_strand_id
1 'polypeptide(L)'
;MASRDHVGPERPQQPEFYEDLAERLRQAHQRANALPEDARISTIRRLLTVTEAVKRDPVRASERLDRMLNELPDQGDEAATP
;
A
#
# COMPACT_ATOMS: atom_id res chain seq x y z
N MET A 1 3.02 -12.71 -39.43
CA MET A 1 2.31 -13.25 -38.25
C MET A 1 3.03 -12.70 -37.03
N ALA A 2 2.40 -11.77 -36.31
CA ALA A 2 2.99 -11.17 -35.12
C ALA A 2 3.00 -12.23 -34.00
N SER A 3 4.20 -12.55 -33.51
CA SER A 3 4.40 -13.39 -32.34
C SER A 3 3.69 -12.74 -31.16
N ARG A 4 2.63 -13.40 -30.72
CA ARG A 4 1.88 -13.05 -29.53
C ARG A 4 2.75 -13.42 -28.34
N ASP A 5 3.42 -12.43 -27.76
CA ASP A 5 4.07 -12.56 -26.45
C ASP A 5 3.05 -13.09 -25.45
N HIS A 6 3.15 -14.38 -25.17
CA HIS A 6 2.39 -15.05 -24.13
C HIS A 6 3.01 -14.61 -22.79
N VAL A 7 2.43 -13.59 -22.18
CA VAL A 7 2.63 -13.28 -20.75
C VAL A 7 2.31 -14.56 -19.98
N GLY A 8 3.35 -15.25 -19.52
CA GLY A 8 3.23 -16.48 -18.75
C GLY A 8 2.46 -16.25 -17.44
N PRO A 9 1.96 -17.32 -16.80
CA PRO A 9 1.19 -17.20 -15.57
C PRO A 9 2.03 -16.50 -14.50
N GLU A 10 1.50 -15.40 -13.97
CA GLU A 10 2.06 -14.70 -12.83
C GLU A 10 2.26 -15.71 -11.71
N ARG A 11 3.53 -15.96 -11.32
CA ARG A 11 3.81 -16.89 -10.22
C ARG A 11 3.19 -16.32 -8.94
N PRO A 12 2.42 -17.12 -8.18
CA PRO A 12 1.89 -16.66 -6.90
C PRO A 12 3.07 -16.23 -6.01
N GLN A 13 2.92 -15.10 -5.34
CA GLN A 13 3.95 -14.58 -4.45
C GLN A 13 4.11 -15.51 -3.24
N GLN A 14 5.28 -15.49 -2.62
CA GLN A 14 5.53 -16.29 -1.43
C GLN A 14 4.67 -15.81 -0.25
N PRO A 15 4.28 -16.67 0.71
CA PRO A 15 3.49 -16.28 1.86
C PRO A 15 4.03 -15.05 2.61
N GLU A 16 5.34 -14.97 2.77
CA GLU A 16 6.08 -13.90 3.44
C GLU A 16 5.81 -12.53 2.78
N PHE A 17 5.68 -12.50 1.44
CA PHE A 17 5.33 -11.27 0.72
C PHE A 17 3.94 -10.76 1.14
N TYR A 18 2.97 -11.66 1.32
CA TYR A 18 1.62 -11.27 1.72
C TYR A 18 1.56 -10.86 3.20
N GLU A 19 2.38 -11.46 4.04
CA GLU A 19 2.54 -11.06 5.44
C GLU A 19 3.11 -9.63 5.55
N ASP A 20 4.20 -9.36 4.83
CA ASP A 20 4.81 -8.03 4.76
C ASP A 20 3.86 -6.98 4.17
N LEU A 21 3.09 -7.36 3.14
CA LEU A 21 2.07 -6.48 2.56
C LEU A 21 0.94 -6.19 3.55
N ALA A 22 0.48 -7.20 4.29
CA ALA A 22 -0.56 -7.04 5.31
C ALA A 22 -0.09 -6.15 6.47
N GLU A 23 1.17 -6.26 6.89
CA GLU A 23 1.76 -5.39 7.90
C GLU A 23 1.80 -3.93 7.44
N ARG A 24 2.29 -3.68 6.21
CA ARG A 24 2.31 -2.33 5.63
C ARG A 24 0.92 -1.74 5.45
N LEU A 25 -0.08 -2.55 5.10
CA LEU A 25 -1.48 -2.09 5.03
C LEU A 25 -2.00 -1.69 6.41
N ARG A 26 -1.71 -2.49 7.45
CA ARG A 26 -2.06 -2.14 8.84
C ARG A 26 -1.40 -0.84 9.28
N GLN A 27 -0.12 -0.65 8.98
CA GLN A 27 0.60 0.59 9.26
C GLN A 27 -0.03 1.79 8.52
N ALA A 28 -0.37 1.64 7.24
CA ALA A 28 -1.02 2.69 6.47
C ALA A 28 -2.39 3.08 7.06
N HIS A 29 -3.18 2.09 7.51
CA HIS A 29 -4.45 2.35 8.20
C HIS A 29 -4.26 3.11 9.52
N GLN A 30 -3.26 2.74 10.33
CA GLN A 30 -2.94 3.44 11.58
C GLN A 30 -2.54 4.89 11.32
N ARG A 31 -1.60 5.12 10.40
CA ARG A 31 -1.16 6.47 10.01
C ARG A 31 -2.31 7.31 9.46
N ALA A 32 -3.16 6.73 8.61
CA ALA A 32 -4.31 7.43 8.05
C ALA A 32 -5.32 7.86 9.14
N ASN A 33 -5.53 7.03 10.17
CA ASN A 33 -6.45 7.35 11.25
C ASN A 33 -5.95 8.50 12.15
N ALA A 34 -4.64 8.67 12.28
CA ALA A 34 -4.03 9.77 13.02
C ALA A 34 -4.10 11.13 12.30
N LEU A 35 -4.45 11.16 11.01
CA LEU A 35 -4.58 12.40 10.25
C LEU A 35 -5.81 13.22 10.68
N PRO A 36 -5.79 14.56 10.48
CA PRO A 36 -6.99 15.40 10.52
C PRO A 36 -8.06 14.93 9.54
N GLU A 37 -9.32 15.28 9.79
CA GLU A 37 -10.49 14.75 9.06
C GLU A 37 -10.39 14.93 7.53
N ASP A 38 -10.00 16.12 7.08
CA ASP A 38 -9.89 16.45 5.66
C ASP A 38 -8.85 15.56 4.93
N ALA A 39 -7.71 15.29 5.58
CA ALA A 39 -6.65 14.45 5.04
C ALA A 39 -6.95 12.95 5.24
N ARG A 40 -7.62 12.57 6.33
CA ARG A 40 -8.00 11.18 6.63
C ARG A 40 -8.96 10.63 5.58
N ILE A 41 -10.02 11.35 5.23
CA ILE A 41 -11.02 10.85 4.27
C ILE A 41 -10.39 10.59 2.90
N SER A 42 -9.58 11.52 2.40
CA SER A 42 -8.89 11.38 1.12
C SER A 42 -7.88 10.22 1.14
N THR A 43 -7.13 10.08 2.24
CA THR A 43 -6.16 9.00 2.44
C THR A 43 -6.84 7.62 2.50
N ILE A 44 -7.93 7.49 3.25
CA ILE A 44 -8.68 6.22 3.36
C ILE A 44 -9.23 5.80 1.99
N ARG A 45 -9.75 6.73 1.18
CA ARG A 45 -10.20 6.42 -0.19
C ARG A 45 -9.06 5.92 -1.07
N ARG A 46 -7.87 6.52 -0.96
CA ARG A 46 -6.68 6.07 -1.69
C ARG A 46 -6.23 4.68 -1.21
N LEU A 47 -6.30 4.42 0.09
CA LEU A 47 -5.98 3.11 0.68
C LEU A 47 -6.92 2.02 0.18
N LEU A 48 -8.23 2.29 0.10
CA LEU A 48 -9.22 1.38 -0.48
C LEU A 48 -8.90 1.03 -1.94
N THR A 49 -8.42 2.00 -2.72
CA THR A 49 -7.98 1.76 -4.10
C THR A 49 -6.76 0.83 -4.15
N VAL A 50 -5.83 0.97 -3.20
CA VAL A 50 -4.67 0.08 -3.08
C VAL A 50 -5.12 -1.33 -2.69
N THR A 51 -6.00 -1.50 -1.70
CA THR A 51 -6.46 -2.83 -1.26
C THR A 51 -7.23 -3.57 -2.34
N GLU A 52 -8.00 -2.87 -3.19
CA GLU A 52 -8.63 -3.51 -4.35
C GLU A 52 -7.61 -3.91 -5.42
N ALA A 53 -6.54 -3.12 -5.61
CA ALA A 53 -5.46 -3.46 -6.53
C ALA A 53 -4.68 -4.69 -6.08
N VAL A 54 -4.51 -4.91 -4.77
CA VAL A 54 -3.82 -6.10 -4.22
C VAL A 54 -4.43 -7.41 -4.73
N LYS A 55 -5.76 -7.44 -4.91
CA LYS A 55 -6.48 -8.63 -5.40
C LYS A 55 -6.16 -8.98 -6.86
N ARG A 56 -5.67 -8.00 -7.64
CA ARG A 56 -5.41 -8.13 -9.08
C ARG A 56 -3.92 -8.18 -9.40
N ASP A 57 -3.14 -7.32 -8.76
CA ASP A 57 -1.71 -7.15 -8.97
C ASP A 57 -1.07 -6.78 -7.62
N PRO A 58 -0.72 -7.78 -6.79
CA PRO A 58 -0.20 -7.55 -5.46
C PRO A 58 1.16 -6.85 -5.48
N VAL A 59 2.00 -7.10 -6.50
CA VAL A 59 3.34 -6.50 -6.63
C VAL A 59 3.21 -5.00 -6.89
N ARG A 60 2.41 -4.61 -7.88
CA ARG A 60 2.21 -3.19 -8.18
C ARG A 60 1.44 -2.46 -7.08
N ALA A 61 0.52 -3.15 -6.41
CA ALA A 61 -0.17 -2.59 -5.25
C ALA A 61 0.79 -2.33 -4.08
N SER A 62 1.75 -3.23 -3.85
CA SER A 62 2.82 -3.06 -2.86
C SER A 62 3.65 -1.80 -3.16
N GLU A 63 4.11 -1.61 -4.41
CA GLU A 63 4.88 -0.41 -4.78
C GLU A 63 4.08 0.89 -4.55
N ARG A 64 2.77 0.85 -4.84
CA ARG A 64 1.89 1.99 -4.62
C ARG A 64 1.67 2.26 -3.14
N LEU A 65 1.58 1.21 -2.32
CA LEU A 65 1.49 1.30 -0.88
C LEU A 65 2.77 1.91 -0.29
N ASP A 66 3.95 1.50 -0.76
CA ASP A 66 5.22 2.03 -0.29
C ASP A 66 5.33 3.54 -0.55
N ARG A 67 4.93 4.01 -1.75
CA ARG A 67 4.86 5.44 -2.04
C ARG A 67 3.89 6.17 -1.12
N MET A 68 2.71 5.58 -0.89
CA MET A 68 1.72 6.18 0.01
C MET A 68 2.24 6.27 1.45
N LEU A 69 2.95 5.26 1.95
CA LEU A 69 3.55 5.26 3.28
C LEU A 69 4.64 6.33 3.41
N ASN A 70 5.44 6.56 2.36
CA ASN A 70 6.46 7.62 2.33
C ASN A 70 5.86 9.04 2.31
N GLU A 71 4.62 9.20 1.83
CA GLU A 71 3.90 10.47 1.85
C GLU A 71 3.19 10.74 3.20
N LEU A 72 2.92 9.69 3.98
CA LEU A 72 2.25 9.80 5.27
C LEU A 72 3.25 10.15 6.38
N PRO A 73 2.89 11.05 7.30
CA PRO A 73 3.74 11.35 8.45
C PRO A 73 3.96 10.07 9.27
N ASP A 74 5.21 9.84 9.67
CA ASP A 74 5.50 8.77 10.61
C ASP A 74 4.86 9.08 11.97
N GLN A 75 4.36 8.04 12.65
CA GLN A 75 3.73 8.21 13.96
C GLN A 75 4.75 8.59 15.06
N GLY A 76 6.06 8.56 14.76
CA GLY A 76 7.16 8.84 15.69
C GLY A 76 7.70 10.27 15.69
N ASP A 77 7.18 11.20 14.88
CA ASP A 77 7.77 12.56 14.76
C ASP A 77 7.19 13.59 15.76
N GLU A 78 6.22 13.22 16.61
CA GLU A 78 5.64 14.11 17.64
C GLU A 78 6.31 13.98 19.04
N ALA A 79 7.56 13.50 19.11
CA ALA A 79 8.31 13.35 20.36
C ALA A 79 9.63 14.13 20.42
N ALA A 80 9.84 15.12 19.53
CA ALA A 80 11.04 15.96 19.53
C ALA A 80 10.68 17.45 19.40
N THR A 81 10.01 17.98 20.42
CA THR A 81 9.88 19.44 20.60
C THR A 81 10.77 19.85 21.79
N PRO A 82 11.91 20.53 21.58
CA PRO A 82 12.58 21.29 22.63
C PRO A 82 11.88 22.62 22.94
#